data_AF-A0A6B2F2X5-F1
#
_entry.id   AF-A0A6B2F2X5-F1
#
_cell.length_a   1.000
_cell.length_b   1.000
_cell.length_c   1.000
_cell.angle_alpha   90.00
_cell.angle_beta   90.00
_cell.angle_gamma   90.00
#
_symmetry.space_group_name_H-M   'P 1'
#
loop_
_entity.id
_entity.type
_entity.pdbx_description
1 polymer ?
#
loop_
_entity_poly.entity_id
_entity_poly.type
_entity_poly.pdbx_seq_one_letter_code
_entity_poly.pdbx_strand_id
1 'polypeptide(L)' 'MTHEQEQAFRASTNNADQNLLNLLFIGTLVAVLFLWAAFAFVTVYRGWEAGNVSEKTVLSFVIRVVVLLVVSLFLFAS' A
#
# COMPACT_ATOMS: atom_id res chain seq x y z
N MET A 1 -1.26 2.01 -24.60
CA MET A 1 -0.82 0.64 -24.88
C MET A 1 -0.89 0.44 -26.39
N THR A 2 0.19 -0.01 -27.02
CA THR A 2 0.15 -0.34 -28.46
C THR A 2 -0.39 -1.75 -28.65
N HIS A 3 -0.91 -2.05 -29.84
CA HIS A 3 -1.47 -3.37 -30.17
C HIS A 3 -0.44 -4.50 -30.00
N GLU A 4 0.83 -4.23 -30.32
CA GLU A 4 1.94 -5.17 -30.15
C GLU A 4 2.24 -5.46 -28.68
N GLN A 5 2.15 -4.45 -27.80
CA GLN A 5 2.34 -4.61 -26.36
C GLN A 5 1.24 -5.46 -25.73
N GLU A 6 0.00 -5.27 -26.15
CA GLU A 6 -1.14 -6.05 -25.68
C GLU A 6 -1.04 -7.52 -26.10
N GLN A 7 -0.64 -7.79 -27.35
CA GLN A 7 -0.40 -9.15 -27.82
C GLN A 7 0.72 -9.85 -27.06
N ALA A 8 1.86 -9.17 -26.85
CA ALA A 8 2.97 -9.72 -26.06
C ALA A 8 2.57 -10.02 -24.60
N PHE A 9 1.74 -9.16 -23.99
CA PHE A 9 1.19 -9.38 -22.66
C PHE A 9 0.28 -10.62 -22.63
N ARG A 10 -0.68 -10.73 -23.55
CA ARG A 10 -1.60 -11.89 -23.61
C ARG A 10 -0.87 -13.20 -23.87
N ALA A 11 0.19 -13.18 -24.70
CA ALA A 11 1.01 -14.35 -24.98
C ALA A 11 1.79 -14.85 -23.75
N SER A 12 2.26 -13.93 -22.89
CA SER A 12 3.01 -14.27 -21.68
C SER A 12 2.14 -14.62 -20.47
N THR A 13 0.88 -14.17 -20.45
CA THR A 13 -0.04 -14.35 -19.32
C THR A 13 -1.13 -15.40 -19.58
N ASN A 14 -0.96 -16.24 -20.60
CA ASN A 14 -1.95 -17.26 -21.00
C ASN A 14 -3.36 -16.67 -21.22
N ASN A 15 -3.44 -15.52 -21.89
CA ASN A 15 -4.67 -14.76 -22.13
C ASN A 15 -5.40 -14.28 -20.85
N ALA A 16 -4.69 -14.12 -19.73
CA ALA A 16 -5.29 -13.53 -18.53
C ALA A 16 -5.78 -12.09 -18.81
N ASP A 17 -6.88 -11.73 -18.15
CA ASP A 17 -7.41 -10.37 -18.21
C ASP A 17 -6.44 -9.41 -17.51
N GLN A 18 -5.88 -8.48 -18.29
CA GLN A 18 -4.93 -7.49 -17.81
C GLN A 18 -5.52 -6.59 -16.71
N ASN A 19 -6.79 -6.23 -16.82
CA ASN A 19 -7.47 -5.40 -15.84
C ASN A 19 -7.67 -6.16 -14.52
N LEU A 20 -8.03 -7.44 -14.59
CA LEU A 20 -8.14 -8.30 -13.41
C LEU A 20 -6.77 -8.44 -12.71
N LEU A 21 -5.70 -8.71 -13.46
CA LEU A 21 -4.36 -8.81 -12.90
C LEU A 21 -3.91 -7.50 -12.25
N ASN A 22 -4.12 -6.38 -12.93
CA ASN A 22 -3.81 -5.05 -12.40
C ASN A 22 -4.55 -4.77 -11.08
N LEU A 23 -5.86 -5.06 -11.05
CA LEU A 23 -6.68 -4.92 -9.86
C LEU A 23 -6.20 -5.81 -8.70
N LEU A 24 -5.83 -7.07 -8.99
CA LEU A 24 -5.30 -7.99 -7.98
C LEU A 24 -3.98 -7.48 -7.38
N PHE A 25 -3.05 -6.99 -8.20
CA PHE A 25 -1.77 -6.46 -7.72
C PHE A 25 -1.95 -5.20 -6.89
N ILE A 26 -2.73 -4.24 -7.38
CA ILE A 26 -3.02 -2.99 -6.66
C ILE A 26 -3.79 -3.28 -5.37
N GLY A 27 -4.82 -4.11 -5.43
CA GLY A 27 -5.61 -4.50 -4.27
C GLY A 27 -4.76 -5.19 -3.21
N THR A 28 -3.87 -6.11 -3.62
CA THR A 28 -2.94 -6.78 -2.70
C THR A 28 -1.95 -5.79 -2.09
N LEU A 29 -1.39 -4.88 -2.89
CA LEU A 29 -0.48 -3.84 -2.41
C LEU A 29 -1.16 -2.98 -1.34
N VAL A 30 -2.37 -2.50 -1.62
CA VAL A 30 -3.15 -1.67 -0.69
C VAL A 30 -3.48 -2.46 0.58
N ALA A 31 -3.93 -3.71 0.47
CA ALA A 31 -4.24 -4.55 1.62
C ALA A 31 -3.02 -4.75 2.54
N VAL A 32 -1.86 -5.09 1.97
CA VAL A 32 -0.60 -5.23 2.72
C VAL A 32 -0.21 -3.91 3.39
N LEU A 33 -0.36 -2.78 2.69
CA LEU A 33 -0.04 -1.46 3.23
C LEU A 33 -0.92 -1.11 4.45
N PHE A 34 -2.21 -1.42 4.41
CA PHE A 34 -3.11 -1.21 5.54
C PHE A 34 -2.81 -2.14 6.71
N LEU A 35 -2.51 -3.42 6.45
CA LEU A 35 -2.10 -4.36 7.50
C LEU A 35 -0.81 -3.90 8.18
N TRP A 36 0.17 -3.46 7.38
CA TRP A 36 1.41 -2.88 7.89
C TRP A 36 1.15 -1.63 8.73
N ALA A 37 0.30 -0.70 8.25
CA ALA A 37 -0.02 0.52 8.97
C ALA A 37 -0.68 0.21 10.33
N ALA A 38 -1.66 -0.70 10.35
CA ALA A 38 -2.32 -1.14 11.58
C ALA A 38 -1.31 -1.74 12.58
N PHE A 39 -0.44 -2.63 12.11
CA PHE A 39 0.62 -3.21 12.94
C PHE A 39 1.58 -2.15 13.50
N ALA A 40 1.97 -1.19 12.67
CA ALA A 40 2.88 -0.13 13.06
C ALA A 40 2.25 0.83 14.08
N PHE A 41 0.96 1.15 13.93
CA PHE A 41 0.22 1.92 14.95
C PHE A 41 0.17 1.21 16.29
N VAL A 42 -0.15 -0.09 16.33
CA VAL A 42 -0.15 -0.88 17.57
C VAL A 42 1.24 -0.89 18.22
N THR A 43 2.29 -1.03 17.41
CA THR A 43 3.68 -1.04 17.89
C THR A 43 4.08 0.29 18.52
N VAL A 44 3.77 1.40 17.86
CA VAL A 44 4.08 2.75 18.37
C VAL A 44 3.23 3.10 19.60
N TYR A 45 1.95 2.71 19.62
CA TYR A 45 1.09 2.89 20.78
C TYR A 45 1.62 2.17 22.01
N ARG A 46 2.00 0.89 21.88
CA ARG A 46 2.64 0.12 22.97
C ARG A 46 3.96 0.74 23.42
N GLY A 47 4.77 1.25 22.48
CA GLY A 47 6.01 1.95 22.80
C GLY A 47 5.80 3.25 23.58
N TRP A 48 4.73 3.97 23.27
CA TRP A 48 4.33 5.18 23.99
C TRP A 48 3.80 4.87 25.39
N GLU A 49 2.91 3.88 25.53
CA GLU A 49 2.37 3.45 26.82
C GLU A 49 3.49 2.98 27.78
N ALA A 50 4.49 2.27 27.25
CA ALA A 50 5.66 1.84 28.00
C ALA A 50 6.65 2.97 28.35
N GLY A 51 6.39 4.21 27.93
CA GLY A 51 7.27 5.36 28.17
C GLY A 51 8.54 5.39 27.32
N ASN A 52 8.69 4.47 26.36
CA ASN A 52 9.86 4.37 25.49
C ASN A 52 9.86 5.39 24.34
N VAL A 53 8.70 5.97 24.02
CA VAL A 53 8.50 6.88 22.89
C VAL A 53 7.77 8.14 23.34
N SER A 54 8.30 9.31 22.98
CA SER A 54 7.66 10.59 23.29
C SER A 54 6.38 10.81 22.47
N GLU A 55 5.40 11.52 23.02
CA GLU A 55 4.17 11.88 22.31
C GLU A 55 4.43 12.61 20.99
N LYS A 56 5.42 13.50 20.94
CA LYS A 56 5.83 14.20 19.71
C LYS A 56 6.31 13.23 18.63
N THR A 57 7.03 12.18 19.02
CA THR A 57 7.47 11.13 18.10
C THR A 57 6.29 10.34 17.55
N VAL A 58 5.32 9.98 18.40
CA VAL A 58 4.08 9.30 18.00
C VAL A 58 3.33 10.15 16.98
N LEU A 59 3.11 11.43 17.27
CA LEU A 59 2.37 12.32 16.37
C LEU A 59 3.07 12.45 15.01
N SER A 60 4.39 12.65 15.00
CA SER A 60 5.16 12.71 13.75
C SER A 60 5.08 11.41 12.95
N PHE A 61 5.11 10.26 13.64
CA PHE A 61 4.93 8.95 13.01
C PHE A 61 3.54 8.80 12.38
N VAL A 62 2.47 9.15 13.13
CA VAL A 62 1.08 9.08 12.64
C VAL A 62 0.90 9.91 11.37
N ILE A 63 1.41 11.15 11.36
CA ILE A 63 1.33 12.04 10.19
C ILE A 63 2.03 11.40 8.99
N ARG A 64 3.24 10.84 9.17
CA ARG A 64 3.98 10.19 8.08
C ARG A 64 3.23 8.98 7.50
N VAL A 65 2.61 8.17 8.36
CA VAL A 65 1.82 7.01 7.91
C VAL A 65 0.58 7.47 7.14
N VAL A 66 -0.12 8.49 7.63
CA VAL A 66 -1.30 9.05 6.91
C VAL A 66 -0.90 9.59 5.54
N VAL A 67 0.19 10.37 5.45
CA VAL A 67 0.70 10.87 4.17
C VAL A 67 1.07 9.72 3.24
N LEU A 68 1.74 8.68 3.74
CA LEU A 68 2.08 7.50 2.94
C LEU A 68 0.82 6.80 2.38
N LEU A 69 -0.21 6.62 3.21
CA LEU A 69 -1.47 6.01 2.80
C LEU A 69 -2.19 6.85 1.74
N VAL A 70 -2.31 8.16 1.96
CA VAL A 70 -2.96 9.07 1.01
C VAL A 70 -2.24 9.09 -0.34
N VAL A 71 -0.91 9.23 -0.32
CA VAL A 71 -0.11 9.22 -1.55
C VAL A 71 -0.21 7.88 -2.26
N SER A 72 -0.18 6.77 -1.53
CA SER A 72 -0.29 5.43 -2.14
C SER A 72 -1.67 5.21 -2.75
N LEU A 73 -2.75 5.62 -2.08
CA LEU A 73 -4.10 5.54 -2.65
C LEU A 73 -4.26 6.45 -3.85
N PHE A 74 -3.70 7.66 -3.81
CA PHE A 74 -3.72 8.56 -4.95
C PHE A 74 -2.92 8.04 -6.15
N LEU A 75 -1.82 7.33 -5.94
CA LEU A 75 -1.00 6.82 -7.06
C LEU A 75 -1.53 5.52 -7.66
N PHE A 76 -2.15 4.67 -6.85
CA PHE A 76 -2.49 3.31 -7.26
C PHE A 76 -3.98 3.02 -7.31
N ALA A 77 -4.83 3.77 -6.58
CA ALA A 77 -6.26 3.52 -6.50
C ALA A 77 -7.13 4.65 -7.08
N SER A 78 -6.51 5.62 -7.79
CA SER A 78 -7.17 6.72 -8.50
C SER A 78 -7.43 6.43 -9.97
#